data_AF-A0A941WPM6-F1
#
_entry.id   AF-A0A941WPM6-F1
#
_cell.length_a   1.000
_cell.length_b   1.000
_cell.length_c   1.000
_cell.angle_alpha   90.00
_cell.angle_beta   90.00
_cell.angle_gamma   90.00
#
_symmetry.space_group_name_H-M   'P 1'
#
loop_
_entity.id
_entity.type
_entity.pdbx_description
1 polymer ?
#
loop_
_entity_poly.entity_id
_entity_poly.type
_entity_poly.pdbx_seq_one_letter_code
_entity_poly.pdbx_strand_id
1 'polypeptide(L)' 'MDDSSSLDMTLSDGATFEGTVNPEGQGGEVNVTLAQGCRWTLTADAYVTSFTGDLSCVETNGYTLYTAQEKPVAGV' A
#
# COMPACT_ATOMS: atom_id res chain seq x y z
N MET A 1 20.73 -11.68 -13.32
CA MET A 1 19.67 -12.17 -12.44
C MET A 1 19.00 -10.92 -11.94
N ASP A 2 18.01 -10.46 -12.68
CA ASP A 2 17.19 -9.31 -12.31
C ASP A 2 16.25 -9.81 -11.22
N ASP A 3 16.66 -9.65 -9.97
CA ASP A 3 15.84 -9.97 -8.81
C ASP A 3 14.79 -8.86 -8.69
N SER A 4 13.76 -8.91 -9.55
CA SER A 4 12.61 -8.04 -9.40
C SER A 4 11.88 -8.50 -8.15
N SER A 5 12.27 -7.95 -7.00
CA SER A 5 11.66 -8.29 -5.72
C SER A 5 10.22 -7.79 -5.72
N SER A 6 9.28 -8.71 -5.49
CA SER A 6 7.87 -8.40 -5.27
C SER A 6 7.50 -8.67 -3.81
N LEU A 7 6.61 -7.84 -3.27
CA LEU A 7 6.04 -7.96 -1.94
C LEU A 7 4.52 -7.98 -2.04
N ASP A 8 3.94 -9.12 -1.69
CA ASP A 8 2.49 -9.29 -1.60
C ASP A 8 2.08 -9.35 -0.13
N MET A 9 1.41 -8.31 0.36
CA MET A 9 0.95 -8.20 1.73
C MET A 9 -0.58 -8.33 1.78
N THR A 10 -1.10 -9.27 2.57
CA THR A 10 -2.54 -9.44 2.77
C THR A 10 -2.88 -9.40 4.25
N LEU A 11 -3.76 -8.48 4.63
CA LEU A 11 -4.36 -8.40 5.96
C LEU A 11 -5.78 -8.95 5.90
N SER A 12 -6.08 -9.88 6.81
CA SER A 12 -7.36 -10.59 6.89
C SER A 12 -7.80 -10.75 8.34
N ASP A 13 -9.05 -11.17 8.56
CA ASP A 13 -9.59 -11.52 9.88
C ASP A 13 -9.57 -10.37 10.91
N GLY A 14 -9.78 -9.13 10.45
CA GLY A 14 -9.73 -7.95 11.32
C GLY A 14 -8.32 -7.60 11.82
N ALA A 15 -7.28 -8.07 11.14
CA ALA A 15 -5.89 -7.74 11.47
C ALA A 15 -5.65 -6.23 11.45
N THR A 16 -4.83 -5.77 12.40
CA THR A 16 -4.34 -4.39 12.47
C THR A 16 -2.84 -4.40 12.21
N PHE A 17 -2.39 -3.60 11.24
CA PHE A 17 -0.98 -3.40 10.95
C PHE A 17 -0.61 -1.94 11.22
N GLU A 18 0.40 -1.73 12.06
CA GLU A 18 0.99 -0.41 12.29
C GLU A 18 2.41 -0.43 11.74
N GLY A 19 2.64 0.35 10.68
CA GLY A 19 3.89 0.30 9.95
C GLY A 19 3.78 0.86 8.55
N THR A 20 4.90 0.92 7.86
CA THR A 20 4.98 1.40 6.48
C THR A 20 5.65 0.35 5.62
N VAL A 21 5.06 0.09 4.45
CA VAL A 21 5.66 -0.72 3.40
C VAL A 21 6.30 0.19 2.38
N ASN A 22 7.54 -0.17 2.01
CA ASN A 22 8.34 0.51 1.00
C ASN A 22 8.44 2.03 1.25
N PRO A 23 8.97 2.47 2.40
CA PRO A 23 9.07 3.90 2.73
C PRO A 23 9.94 4.70 1.75
N GLU A 24 10.83 4.03 1.03
CA GLU A 24 11.73 4.67 0.05
C GLU A 24 11.18 4.62 -1.39
N GLY A 25 10.09 3.88 -1.64
CA GLY A 25 9.55 3.68 -3.00
C GLY A 25 10.49 2.94 -3.96
N GLN A 26 11.53 2.29 -3.42
CA GLN A 26 12.58 1.58 -4.17
C GLN A 26 12.45 0.05 -4.10
N GLY A 27 11.65 -0.47 -3.17
CA GLY A 27 11.22 -1.86 -3.18
C GLY A 27 10.33 -2.07 -4.39
N GLY A 28 10.60 -3.12 -5.18
CA GLY A 28 10.05 -3.34 -6.52
C GLY A 28 8.51 -3.33 -6.60
N GLU A 29 7.89 -4.47 -6.89
CA GLU A 29 6.43 -4.52 -6.96
C GLU A 29 5.84 -4.72 -5.56
N VAL A 30 4.93 -3.85 -5.12
CA VAL A 30 4.31 -3.96 -3.79
C VAL A 30 2.80 -3.98 -3.94
N ASN A 31 2.20 -5.14 -3.69
CA ASN A 31 0.76 -5.36 -3.75
C ASN A 31 0.21 -5.50 -2.33
N VAL A 32 -0.69 -4.61 -1.92
CA VAL A 32 -1.31 -4.65 -0.59
C VAL A 32 -2.80 -4.93 -0.72
N THR A 33 -3.28 -5.94 0.01
CA THR A 33 -4.69 -6.29 0.13
C THR A 33 -5.15 -6.14 1.57
N LEU A 34 -6.16 -5.29 1.78
CA LEU A 34 -6.78 -5.01 3.07
C LEU A 34 -8.21 -5.55 3.05
N ALA A 35 -8.45 -6.68 3.72
CA ALA A 35 -9.79 -7.25 3.81
C ALA A 35 -10.71 -6.43 4.73
N GLN A 36 -12.02 -6.65 4.61
CA GLN A 36 -13.04 -6.00 5.43
C GLN A 36 -12.75 -6.17 6.93
N GLY A 37 -12.85 -5.07 7.68
CA GLY A 37 -12.60 -5.02 9.12
C GLY A 37 -11.12 -4.95 9.52
N CYS A 38 -10.18 -5.08 8.58
CA CYS A 38 -8.76 -4.86 8.84
C CYS A 38 -8.46 -3.36 8.94
N ARG A 39 -7.31 -3.02 9.52
CA ARG A 39 -6.91 -1.64 9.74
C ARG A 39 -5.41 -1.47 9.50
N TRP A 40 -5.02 -0.38 8.84
CA TRP A 40 -3.62 -0.09 8.56
C TRP A 40 -3.26 1.31 8.99
N THR A 41 -2.42 1.43 10.02
CA THR A 41 -1.88 2.70 10.51
C THR A 41 -0.51 2.96 9.91
N LEU A 42 -0.39 4.03 9.12
CA LEU A 42 0.88 4.47 8.53
C LEU A 42 1.74 5.16 9.59
N THR A 43 3.03 4.85 9.57
CA THR A 43 4.06 5.48 10.44
C THR A 43 5.08 6.28 9.63
N ALA A 44 4.98 6.24 8.31
CA ALA A 44 5.75 6.96 7.30
C ALA A 44 5.01 6.89 5.94
N ASP A 45 5.43 7.68 4.96
CA ASP A 45 4.89 7.62 3.60
C ASP A 45 5.07 6.23 2.99
N ALA A 46 3.99 5.65 2.46
CA ALA A 46 3.97 4.30 1.93
C ALA A 46 3.86 4.32 0.41
N TYR A 47 4.65 3.50 -0.28
CA TYR A 47 4.68 3.43 -1.73
C TYR A 47 4.32 2.02 -2.20
N VAL A 48 3.12 1.86 -2.74
CA VAL A 48 2.61 0.57 -3.20
C VAL A 48 2.32 0.60 -4.69
N THR A 49 2.53 -0.51 -5.38
CA THR A 49 2.18 -0.64 -6.79
C THR A 49 0.67 -0.77 -6.95
N SER A 50 0.04 -1.58 -6.09
CA SER A 50 -1.39 -1.81 -6.10
C SER A 50 -1.92 -1.89 -4.67
N PHE A 51 -3.06 -1.24 -4.43
CA PHE A 51 -3.78 -1.32 -3.17
C PHE A 51 -5.20 -1.81 -3.44
N THR A 52 -5.60 -2.87 -2.75
CA THR A 52 -6.95 -3.43 -2.82
C THR A 52 -7.58 -3.42 -1.44
N GLY A 53 -8.63 -2.64 -1.25
CA GLY A 53 -9.35 -2.55 0.03
C GLY A 53 -9.98 -1.18 0.24
N ASP A 54 -10.50 -0.95 1.44
CA ASP A 54 -11.10 0.32 1.82
C ASP A 54 -10.05 1.29 2.38
N LEU A 55 -9.89 2.45 1.74
CA LEU A 55 -9.01 3.52 2.24
C LEU A 55 -9.48 4.12 3.57
N SER A 56 -10.76 3.97 3.92
CA SER A 56 -11.29 4.38 5.22
C SER A 56 -10.71 3.57 6.39
N CYS A 57 -10.21 2.36 6.10
CA CYS A 57 -9.49 1.51 7.05
C CYS A 57 -7.99 1.86 7.15
N VAL A 58 -7.50 2.80 6.34
CA VAL A 58 -6.10 3.25 6.35
C VAL A 58 -6.00 4.55 7.16
N GLU A 59 -5.37 4.47 8.32
CA GLU A 59 -5.08 5.62 9.17
C GLU A 59 -3.72 6.19 8.78
N THR A 60 -3.73 7.29 8.04
CA THR A 60 -2.49 7.85 7.51
C THR A 60 -1.61 8.52 8.57
N ASN A 61 -2.15 8.87 9.74
CA ASN A 61 -1.40 9.52 10.84
C ASN A 61 -0.59 10.77 10.40
N GLY A 62 -1.01 11.45 9.32
CA GLY A 62 -0.31 12.60 8.74
C GLY A 62 0.63 12.28 7.57
N TYR A 63 0.78 11.00 7.20
CA TYR A 63 1.52 10.52 6.03
C TYR A 63 0.63 10.34 4.80
N THR A 64 1.22 9.90 3.69
CA THR A 64 0.50 9.63 2.44
C THR A 64 0.75 8.20 1.95
N LEU A 65 -0.30 7.52 1.50
CA LEU A 65 -0.20 6.27 0.75
C LEU A 65 -0.19 6.61 -0.74
N TYR A 66 0.94 6.37 -1.39
CA TYR A 66 1.11 6.50 -2.84
C TYR A 66 0.85 5.16 -3.51
N THR A 67 -0.08 5.13 -4.45
CA THR A 67 -0.33 3.97 -5.32
C THR A 67 0.21 4.27 -6.71
N ALA A 68 0.88 3.30 -7.34
CA ALA A 68 1.44 3.49 -8.70
C ALA A 68 0.37 3.62 -9.80
N GLN A 69 -0.92 3.57 -9.45
CA GLN A 69 -2.04 3.72 -10.39
C GLN A 69 -2.60 5.14 -10.43
N GLU A 70 -1.74 6.14 -10.64
CA GLU A 70 -2.16 7.36 -11.33
C GLU A 70 -1.06 7.79 -12.32
N LYS A 71 -0.87 7.01 -13.39
CA LYS A 71 -0.65 7.68 -14.68
C LYS A 71 -2.04 8.11 -15.14
N PRO A 72 -2.37 9.42 -15.17
CA PRO A 72 -3.63 9.86 -15.75
C PRO A 72 -3.71 9.28 -17.16
N VAL A 73 -4.82 8.62 -17.48
CA VAL A 73 -5.17 8.35 -18.87
C VAL A 73 -5.31 9.74 -19.50
N ALA A 74 -4.32 10.14 -20.31
CA ALA A 74 -4.42 11.34 -21.09
C ALA A 74 -5.61 11.16 -22.04
N GLY A 75 -6.71 11.80 -21.70
CA GLY A 75 -7.92 11.83 -22.50
C GLY A 75 -8.63 13.16 -22.33
N VAL A 76 -8.16 14.18 -23.05
CA VAL A 76 -8.99 15.15 -23.80
C VAL A 76 -8.23 15.65 -25.02
#